data_AF-A0A8J7B698-F1
#
_entry.id   AF-A0A8J7B698-F1
#
_cell.length_a   1.000
_cell.length_b   1.000
_cell.length_c   1.000
_cell.angle_alpha   90.00
_cell.angle_beta   90.00
_cell.angle_gamma   90.00
#
_symmetry.space_group_name_H-M   'P 1'
#
loop_
_entity.id
_entity.type
_entity.pdbx_description
1 polymer ?
#
loop_
_entity_poly.entity_id
_entity_poly.type
_entity_poly.pdbx_seq_one_letter_code
_entity_poly.pdbx_strand_id
1 'polypeptide(L)'
;PSATQPPSTTAAAPDTTPSSSAIALPNTLIHEWQPLSNVLLAFGTMTVTPDQVQWSSGQSSPYTLVGTEGGYLLRLESSPSFYDTQNQYIKLIPKADTSGAATSIEIAFYPSETQLQSDEYIMYGSYVAE
;
A
#
# COMPACT_ATOMS: atom_id res chain seq x y z
N PRO A 1 -19.87 43.90 43.06
CA PRO A 1 -19.63 44.22 41.63
C PRO A 1 -18.15 44.08 41.27
N SER A 2 -17.80 43.03 40.52
CA SER A 2 -16.71 42.99 39.54
C SER A 2 -16.86 41.72 38.71
N ALA A 3 -16.62 41.85 37.41
CA ALA A 3 -17.23 41.08 36.34
C ALA A 3 -16.54 39.74 36.02
N THR A 4 -17.36 38.88 35.42
CA THR A 4 -17.10 37.63 34.70
C THR A 4 -16.02 37.73 33.63
N GLN A 5 -15.15 36.71 33.53
CA GLN A 5 -14.33 36.42 32.35
C GLN A 5 -14.38 34.91 32.02
N PRO A 6 -14.82 34.49 30.82
CA PRO A 6 -14.36 33.27 30.15
C PRO A 6 -13.60 33.65 28.85
N PRO A 7 -13.02 32.74 28.05
CA PRO A 7 -12.62 31.34 28.28
C PRO A 7 -11.11 31.13 27.98
N SER A 8 -10.59 29.94 28.26
CA SER A 8 -9.49 29.40 27.44
C SER A 8 -9.63 27.89 27.38
N THR A 9 -10.33 27.42 26.34
CA THR A 9 -10.19 26.07 25.81
C THR A 9 -8.72 25.86 25.47
N THR A 10 -7.99 25.15 26.32
CA THR A 10 -6.67 24.64 25.99
C THR A 10 -6.84 23.68 24.81
N ALA A 11 -6.48 24.17 23.62
CA ALA A 11 -6.13 23.32 22.51
C ALA A 11 -4.94 22.45 22.94
N ALA A 12 -5.18 21.18 23.23
CA ALA A 12 -4.13 20.18 23.26
C ALA A 12 -3.86 19.76 21.81
N ALA A 13 -2.68 20.14 21.33
CA ALA A 13 -2.10 19.75 20.05
C ALA A 13 -1.94 18.21 19.96
N PRO A 14 -1.74 17.68 18.73
CA PRO A 14 -2.16 16.34 18.33
C PRO A 14 -1.52 15.18 19.10
N ASP A 15 -2.34 14.14 19.27
CA ASP A 15 -2.00 12.72 19.36
C ASP A 15 -0.53 12.41 19.06
N THR A 16 0.31 12.36 20.09
CA THR A 16 1.54 11.56 20.02
C THR A 16 1.14 10.11 20.25
N THR A 17 0.42 9.54 19.26
CA THR A 17 0.32 8.09 19.15
C THR A 17 1.74 7.60 18.88
N PRO A 18 2.23 6.59 19.62
CA PRO A 18 3.55 6.04 19.34
C PRO A 18 3.54 5.58 17.88
N SER A 19 4.41 6.18 17.06
CA SER A 19 4.72 5.66 15.73
C SER A 19 5.32 4.29 15.98
N SER A 20 4.46 3.28 16.05
CA SER A 20 4.82 1.88 15.88
C SER A 20 5.86 1.87 14.78
N SER A 21 7.03 1.30 15.05
CA SER A 21 8.10 1.13 14.08
C SER A 21 7.59 0.26 12.93
N ALA A 22 6.75 0.85 12.08
CA ALA A 22 6.20 0.24 10.91
C ALA A 22 7.39 0.01 10.03
N ILE A 23 7.63 -1.25 9.69
CA ILE A 23 8.62 -1.61 8.71
C ILE A 23 8.27 -0.76 7.48
N ALA A 24 9.16 0.14 7.09
CA ALA A 24 8.90 1.05 5.99
C ALA A 24 9.17 0.32 4.67
N LEU A 25 8.33 0.57 3.68
CA LEU A 25 8.61 0.13 2.32
C LEU A 25 9.92 0.80 1.85
N PRO A 26 10.86 0.08 1.20
CA PRO A 26 12.06 0.71 0.69
C PRO A 26 11.74 1.77 -0.37
N ASN A 27 12.48 2.88 -0.34
CA ASN A 27 12.31 4.01 -1.27
C ASN A 27 12.38 3.61 -2.75
N THR A 28 13.08 2.51 -3.07
CA THR A 28 13.15 1.97 -4.43
C THR A 28 11.81 1.47 -4.97
N LEU A 29 10.83 1.25 -4.11
CA LEU A 29 9.47 0.87 -4.51
C LEU A 29 8.52 2.06 -4.50
N ILE A 30 8.93 3.19 -3.93
CA ILE A 30 8.12 4.39 -3.74
C ILE A 30 8.23 5.26 -4.99
N HIS A 31 7.48 4.88 -6.02
CA HIS A 31 7.29 5.66 -7.24
C HIS A 31 6.09 5.13 -8.04
N GLU A 32 5.93 5.63 -9.27
CA GLU A 32 4.92 5.19 -10.23
C GLU A 32 5.38 3.95 -11.00
N TRP A 33 4.44 3.02 -11.14
CA TRP A 33 4.62 1.70 -11.71
C TRP A 33 3.60 1.50 -12.84
N GLN A 34 4.07 1.26 -14.06
CA GLN A 34 3.23 1.07 -15.24
C GLN A 34 2.79 -0.39 -15.41
N PRO A 35 1.49 -0.65 -15.61
CA PRO A 35 0.98 -2.01 -15.75
C PRO A 35 1.53 -2.66 -17.02
N LEU A 36 2.22 -3.78 -16.86
CA LEU A 36 2.71 -4.60 -17.97
C LEU A 36 1.71 -5.71 -18.33
N SER A 37 1.02 -6.25 -17.33
CA SER A 37 0.06 -7.35 -17.51
C SER A 37 -1.34 -6.84 -17.87
N ASN A 38 -2.03 -7.54 -18.78
CA ASN A 38 -3.37 -7.15 -19.24
C ASN A 38 -4.41 -7.08 -18.10
N VAL A 39 -4.26 -7.92 -17.07
CA VAL A 39 -5.13 -7.88 -15.87
C VAL A 39 -4.94 -6.59 -15.08
N LEU A 40 -3.74 -6.00 -15.11
CA LEU A 40 -3.43 -4.77 -14.39
C LEU A 40 -3.80 -3.51 -15.17
N LEU A 41 -3.93 -3.60 -16.50
CA LEU A 41 -4.36 -2.48 -17.34
C LEU A 41 -5.72 -1.93 -16.91
N ALA A 42 -6.60 -2.77 -16.36
CA ALA A 42 -7.89 -2.33 -15.81
C ALA A 42 -7.76 -1.47 -14.54
N PHE A 43 -6.67 -1.63 -13.78
CA PHE A 43 -6.36 -0.79 -12.62
C PHE A 43 -5.56 0.45 -12.98
N GLY A 44 -4.83 0.39 -14.09
CA GLY A 44 -3.95 1.45 -14.56
C GLY A 44 -2.64 1.52 -13.78
N THR A 45 -1.93 2.63 -13.92
CA THR A 45 -0.69 2.93 -13.21
C THR A 45 -0.87 2.80 -11.70
N MET A 46 0.05 2.11 -11.04
CA MET A 46 0.11 1.98 -9.59
C MET A 46 1.15 2.95 -9.04
N THR A 47 0.73 3.89 -8.19
CA THR A 47 1.62 4.79 -7.48
C THR A 47 1.76 4.31 -6.06
N VAL A 48 2.97 3.89 -5.69
CA VAL A 48 3.28 3.48 -4.32
C VAL A 48 3.89 4.65 -3.59
N THR A 49 3.26 5.03 -2.49
CA THR A 49 3.75 6.08 -1.57
C THR A 49 4.17 5.45 -0.24
N PRO A 50 4.83 6.18 0.68
CA PRO A 50 5.19 5.64 1.99
C PRO A 50 3.97 5.18 2.82
N ASP A 51 2.80 5.80 2.61
CA ASP A 51 1.62 5.61 3.46
C ASP A 51 0.47 4.84 2.76
N GLN A 52 0.42 4.88 1.42
CA GLN A 52 -0.67 4.28 0.65
C GLN A 52 -0.25 3.81 -0.74
N VAL A 53 -1.03 2.89 -1.30
CA VAL A 53 -0.97 2.53 -2.72
C VAL A 53 -2.17 3.15 -3.42
N GLN A 54 -1.92 3.79 -4.56
CA GLN A 54 -2.93 4.41 -5.41
C GLN A 54 -2.89 3.75 -6.78
N TRP A 55 -4.05 3.55 -7.38
CA TRP A 55 -4.20 3.06 -8.74
C TRP A 55 -4.92 4.12 -9.57
N SER A 56 -4.47 4.31 -10.81
CA SER A 56 -5.03 5.31 -11.75
C SER A 56 -6.53 5.10 -12.06
N SER A 57 -7.04 3.89 -11.84
CA SER A 57 -8.48 3.58 -11.79
C SER A 57 -9.28 4.36 -10.74
N GLY A 58 -8.62 5.08 -9.83
CA GLY A 58 -9.23 5.90 -8.79
C GLY A 58 -9.34 5.20 -7.44
N GLN A 59 -8.80 3.99 -7.32
CA GLN A 59 -8.73 3.27 -6.05
C GLN A 59 -7.46 3.65 -5.30
N SER A 60 -7.58 3.90 -4.01
CA SER A 60 -6.45 4.15 -3.14
C SER A 60 -6.66 3.41 -1.83
N SER A 61 -5.59 2.83 -1.29
CA SER A 61 -5.65 2.21 0.02
C SER A 61 -4.40 2.54 0.81
N PRO A 62 -4.55 3.09 2.03
CA PRO A 62 -3.51 3.03 3.04
C PRO A 62 -3.07 1.58 3.24
N TYR A 63 -1.80 1.39 3.60
CA TYR A 63 -1.26 0.06 3.85
C TYR A 63 -0.33 0.00 5.04
N THR A 64 -0.24 -1.20 5.60
CA THR A 64 0.78 -1.56 6.58
C THR A 64 1.64 -2.70 6.02
N LEU A 65 2.96 -2.55 6.06
CA LEU A 65 3.88 -3.63 5.71
C LEU A 65 3.89 -4.68 6.83
N VAL A 66 3.42 -5.88 6.52
CA VAL A 66 3.25 -6.97 7.49
C VAL A 66 4.25 -8.12 7.29
N GLY A 67 5.01 -8.13 6.19
CA GLY A 67 6.05 -9.12 5.96
C GLY A 67 6.98 -8.76 4.81
N THR A 68 8.21 -9.27 4.85
CA THR A 68 9.24 -9.05 3.81
C THR A 68 9.80 -10.35 3.23
N GLU A 69 9.08 -11.46 3.39
CA GLU A 69 9.54 -12.78 2.96
C GLU A 69 9.25 -13.04 1.47
N GLY A 70 10.30 -13.11 0.66
CA GLY A 70 10.20 -13.31 -0.80
C GLY A 70 9.54 -12.13 -1.55
N GLY A 71 9.41 -10.97 -0.90
CA GLY A 71 8.72 -9.78 -1.38
C GLY A 71 8.15 -8.98 -0.21
N TYR A 72 7.52 -7.84 -0.49
CA TYR A 72 6.92 -6.95 0.49
C TYR A 72 5.42 -7.18 0.55
N LEU A 73 4.96 -7.81 1.64
CA LEU A 73 3.56 -8.08 1.88
C LEU A 73 2.90 -6.90 2.58
N LEU A 74 1.98 -6.24 1.88
CA LEU A 74 1.23 -5.10 2.37
C LEU A 74 -0.19 -5.54 2.69
N ARG A 75 -0.66 -5.18 3.87
CA ARG A 75 -2.07 -5.26 4.24
C ARG A 75 -2.72 -3.91 3.95
N LEU A 76 -3.73 -3.92 3.10
CA LEU A 76 -4.51 -2.77 2.67
C LEU A 76 -5.61 -2.48 3.69
N GLU A 77 -5.71 -1.24 4.15
CA GLU A 77 -6.70 -0.83 5.15
C GLU A 77 -8.09 -0.57 4.56
N SER A 78 -8.17 -0.09 3.31
CA SER A 78 -9.43 0.20 2.61
C SER A 78 -9.91 -0.92 1.69
N SER A 79 -9.23 -2.09 1.67
CA SER A 79 -9.59 -3.28 0.88
C SER A 79 -10.14 -2.97 -0.53
N PRO A 80 -9.32 -2.43 -1.45
CA PRO A 80 -9.75 -2.06 -2.79
C PRO A 80 -10.41 -3.24 -3.51
N SER A 81 -11.50 -2.92 -4.22
CA SER A 81 -12.33 -3.93 -4.89
C SER A 81 -11.97 -3.99 -6.37
N PHE A 82 -11.31 -5.06 -6.75
CA PHE A 82 -10.90 -5.29 -8.13
C PHE A 82 -11.75 -6.44 -8.70
N TYR A 83 -12.47 -6.18 -9.79
CA TYR A 83 -13.42 -7.15 -10.39
C TYR A 83 -14.38 -7.75 -9.34
N ASP A 84 -15.06 -6.88 -8.58
CA ASP A 84 -16.00 -7.24 -7.50
C ASP A 84 -15.41 -8.03 -6.32
N THR A 85 -14.09 -8.24 -6.31
CA THR A 85 -13.41 -8.95 -5.22
C THR A 85 -12.59 -7.97 -4.38
N GLN A 86 -12.85 -7.91 -3.08
CA GLN A 86 -12.08 -7.10 -2.14
C GLN A 86 -10.71 -7.70 -1.88
N ASN A 87 -9.67 -6.90 -2.00
CA ASN A 87 -8.28 -7.34 -1.80
C ASN A 87 -7.73 -6.73 -0.54
N GLN A 88 -7.59 -7.52 0.52
CA GLN A 88 -7.06 -7.05 1.80
C GLN A 88 -5.53 -7.10 1.84
N TYR A 89 -4.88 -7.95 1.03
CA TYR A 89 -3.44 -8.08 1.03
C TYR A 89 -2.89 -8.04 -0.40
N ILE A 90 -1.76 -7.37 -0.57
CA ILE A 90 -0.98 -7.41 -1.80
C ILE A 90 0.47 -7.74 -1.49
N LYS A 91 1.11 -8.53 -2.33
CA LYS A 91 2.54 -8.84 -2.23
C LYS A 91 3.27 -8.21 -3.40
N LEU A 92 4.20 -7.31 -3.10
CA LEU A 92 5.07 -6.66 -4.09
C LEU A 92 6.41 -7.41 -4.14
N ILE A 93 6.73 -8.00 -5.28
CA ILE A 93 7.93 -8.79 -5.50
C ILE A 93 8.80 -8.01 -6.50
N PRO A 94 9.71 -7.13 -6.03
CA PRO A 94 10.58 -6.41 -6.94
C PRO A 94 11.55 -7.34 -7.64
N LYS A 95 11.67 -7.16 -8.95
CA LYS A 95 12.74 -7.69 -9.78
C LYS A 95 13.78 -6.61 -9.94
N ALA A 96 14.94 -6.86 -9.32
CA ALA A 96 16.10 -6.04 -9.55
C ALA A 96 16.77 -6.43 -10.88
N ASP A 97 17.25 -5.44 -11.62
CA ASP A 97 18.17 -5.65 -12.72
C ASP A 97 19.56 -6.10 -12.20
N THR A 98 20.46 -6.50 -13.10
CA THR A 98 21.91 -6.71 -12.83
C THR A 98 22.58 -5.61 -11.99
N SER A 99 22.06 -4.38 -12.02
CA SER A 99 22.57 -3.25 -11.22
C SER A 99 22.01 -3.18 -9.79
N GLY A 100 21.08 -4.06 -9.41
CA GLY A 100 20.42 -4.06 -8.10
C GLY A 100 19.24 -3.08 -7.95
N ALA A 101 18.92 -2.31 -9.00
CA ALA A 101 17.76 -1.42 -9.01
C ALA A 101 16.48 -2.17 -9.40
N ALA A 102 15.37 -1.92 -8.68
CA ALA A 102 14.07 -2.50 -9.02
C ALA A 102 13.56 -1.88 -10.33
N THR A 103 13.52 -2.66 -11.41
CA THR A 103 13.03 -2.22 -12.73
C THR A 103 11.62 -2.68 -13.00
N SER A 104 11.18 -3.75 -12.32
CA SER A 104 9.81 -4.25 -12.38
C SER A 104 9.39 -4.80 -11.03
N ILE A 105 8.09 -4.86 -10.80
CA ILE A 105 7.48 -5.48 -9.63
C ILE A 105 6.44 -6.46 -10.10
N GLU A 106 6.49 -7.68 -9.59
CA GLU A 106 5.35 -8.57 -9.67
C GLU A 106 4.44 -8.30 -8.47
N ILE A 107 3.14 -8.16 -8.72
CA ILE A 107 2.13 -7.96 -7.68
C ILE A 107 1.19 -9.16 -7.64
N ALA A 108 0.95 -9.68 -6.45
CA ALA A 108 -0.07 -10.69 -6.19
C ALA A 108 -1.13 -10.10 -5.27
N PHE A 109 -2.41 -10.33 -5.58
CA PHE A 109 -3.54 -9.88 -4.76
C PHE A 109 -4.17 -11.07 -4.06
N TYR A 110 -4.36 -10.91 -2.75
CA TYR A 110 -5.00 -11.89 -1.88
C TYR A 110 -6.17 -11.21 -1.16
N PRO A 111 -7.37 -11.79 -1.22
CA PRO A 111 -8.53 -11.17 -0.61
C PRO A 111 -8.57 -11.35 0.91
N SER A 112 -7.87 -12.37 1.45
CA SER A 112 -7.78 -12.58 2.90
C SER A 112 -6.48 -13.30 3.30
N GLU A 113 -6.18 -13.26 4.60
CA GLU A 113 -4.99 -13.88 5.18
C GLU A 113 -4.97 -15.41 4.97
N THR A 114 -6.14 -16.07 4.96
CA THR A 114 -6.23 -17.52 4.69
C THR A 114 -5.72 -17.87 3.30
N GLN A 115 -6.06 -17.05 2.29
CA GLN A 115 -5.59 -17.24 0.92
C GLN A 115 -4.10 -16.93 0.78
N LEU A 116 -3.64 -15.89 1.48
CA LEU A 116 -2.21 -15.60 1.61
C LEU A 116 -1.42 -16.79 2.19
N GLN A 117 -1.92 -17.43 3.25
CA GLN A 117 -1.26 -18.58 3.89
C GLN A 117 -1.17 -19.80 2.97
N SER A 118 -2.15 -19.98 2.10
CA SER A 118 -2.15 -21.03 1.06
C SER A 118 -1.39 -20.61 -0.21
N ASP A 119 -0.84 -19.39 -0.25
CA ASP A 119 -0.28 -18.73 -1.42
C ASP A 119 -1.24 -18.72 -2.64
N GLU A 120 -2.55 -18.66 -2.37
CA GLU A 120 -3.61 -18.66 -3.37
C GLU A 120 -4.01 -17.22 -3.69
N TYR A 121 -3.32 -16.61 -4.65
CA TYR A 121 -3.68 -15.29 -5.15
C TYR A 121 -4.83 -15.39 -6.15
N ILE A 122 -5.79 -14.47 -6.07
CA ILE A 122 -6.87 -14.38 -7.07
C ILE A 122 -6.40 -13.69 -8.35
N MET A 123 -5.30 -12.95 -8.26
CA MET A 123 -4.82 -12.09 -9.32
C MET A 123 -3.34 -11.86 -9.18
N TYR A 124 -2.66 -11.94 -10.31
CA TYR A 124 -1.23 -11.74 -10.41
C TYR A 124 -0.90 -10.97 -11.66
N GLY A 125 0.01 -10.02 -11.54
CA GLY A 125 0.51 -9.30 -12.70
C GLY A 125 1.85 -8.65 -12.41
N SER A 126 2.38 -7.96 -13.41
CA SER A 126 3.64 -7.26 -13.32
C SER A 126 3.47 -5.79 -13.67
N TYR A 127 4.16 -4.94 -12.93
CA TYR A 127 4.42 -3.56 -13.26
C TYR A 127 5.88 -3.35 -13.63
N VAL A 128 6.15 -2.30 -14.39
CA VAL A 128 7.50 -1.83 -14.75
C VAL A 128 7.68 -0.40 -14.27
N ALA A 129 8.91 -0.04 -13.89
CA ALA A 129 9.25 1.34 -13.57
C ALA A 129 9.11 2.21 -14.83
N GLU A 130 8.63 3.45 -14.67
CA GLU A 130 8.72 4.48 -15.72
C GLU A 130 10.17 4.84 -16.04
#